data_AF-A0A8H7CTS6-F1
#
_entry.id   AF-A0A8H7CTS6-F1
#
_cell.length_a   1.000
_cell.length_b   1.000
_cell.length_c   1.000
_cell.angle_alpha   90.00
_cell.angle_beta   90.00
_cell.angle_gamma   90.00
#
_symmetry.space_group_name_H-M   'P 1'
#
loop_
_entity.id
_entity.type
_entity.pdbx_description
1 polymer ?
#
loop_
_entity_poly.entity_id
_entity_poly.type
_entity_poly.pdbx_seq_one_letter_code
_entity_poly.pdbx_strand_id
1 'polypeptide(L)'
;MDLSWHLLFNPGVSFVRSPLHCPQNPNIMAGQPNTLIVLGSSPDSYYIGHGRRHFVENMPDSFTEHAKKDLTISMTRWISVNKNMDWVSYNDATENMHFNTGINQTVLDHLSGVNGKFGAEYVSFPGNEDPAHYFVKGRGQSQWSGYLDDYFIAKLLKAQKEVPNFDADLTGILFGKGKTFIIMSKTGFTAHLDDDEIPSSSEEHPLRKVLEQYSEGWCIDRASTLCFYDSKYFFIKFRGPGESQIMMHWNLPPHMNEKLRELQELMQQPEEKLTLTQEDQMWLNVFQSRLNNGLQMSMMFANQMHRGGLGLLAVATGGTVVETPRY
;
A
#
# COMPACT_ATOMS: atom_id res chain seq x y z
N MET A 1 -31.21 1.40 -16.27
CA MET A 1 -30.62 2.72 -16.60
C MET A 1 -29.34 2.79 -15.81
N ASP A 2 -28.23 2.41 -16.43
CA ASP A 2 -26.91 2.41 -15.80
C ASP A 2 -26.42 3.85 -15.63
N LEU A 3 -26.18 4.25 -14.39
CA LEU A 3 -25.50 5.50 -14.05
C LEU A 3 -24.08 5.15 -13.60
N SER A 4 -23.18 4.92 -14.57
CA SER A 4 -21.76 4.86 -14.34
C SER A 4 -21.22 6.27 -14.06
N TRP A 5 -20.82 6.55 -12.82
CA TRP A 5 -20.24 7.84 -12.44
C TRP A 5 -18.73 7.85 -12.72
N HIS A 6 -18.30 8.63 -13.72
CA HIS A 6 -16.91 9.03 -13.88
C HIS A 6 -16.72 10.43 -13.27
N LEU A 7 -16.17 10.51 -12.07
CA LEU A 7 -15.80 11.80 -11.45
C LEU A 7 -14.32 12.09 -11.70
N LEU A 8 -14.05 13.24 -12.32
CA LEU A 8 -12.74 13.88 -12.47
C LEU A 8 -12.83 15.31 -11.88
N PHE A 9 -11.69 15.83 -11.38
CA PHE A 9 -11.36 17.22 -10.91
C PHE A 9 -11.60 17.56 -9.42
N ASN A 10 -10.88 18.47 -8.73
CA ASN A 10 -9.92 19.57 -9.07
C ASN A 10 -9.03 19.92 -7.82
N PRO A 11 -7.85 20.58 -7.92
CA PRO A 11 -6.96 20.84 -6.80
C PRO A 11 -7.25 22.18 -6.09
N GLY A 12 -7.49 22.14 -4.79
CA GLY A 12 -7.53 23.32 -3.92
C GLY A 12 -6.61 23.09 -2.73
N VAL A 13 -5.48 23.79 -2.69
CA VAL A 13 -4.52 23.73 -1.58
C VAL A 13 -4.97 24.69 -0.49
N SER A 14 -5.21 24.18 0.71
CA SER A 14 -5.29 24.98 1.94
C SER A 14 -4.26 24.45 2.95
N PHE A 15 -3.26 25.27 3.26
CA PHE A 15 -2.30 25.00 4.34
C PHE A 15 -2.99 25.13 5.70
N VAL A 16 -3.09 24.02 6.41
CA VAL A 16 -3.52 23.94 7.82
C VAL A 16 -2.49 23.11 8.58
N ARG A 17 -2.17 23.54 9.81
CA ARG A 17 -1.17 22.98 10.74
C ARG A 17 -0.97 21.46 10.59
N SER A 18 0.28 21.04 10.37
CA SER A 18 0.66 19.64 10.21
C SER A 18 0.17 18.78 11.39
N PRO A 19 -0.83 17.89 11.20
CA PRO A 19 -0.98 16.75 12.09
C PRO A 19 0.31 15.92 12.04
N LEU A 20 0.63 15.22 13.13
CA LEU A 20 1.77 14.31 13.22
C LEU A 20 1.72 13.37 11.99
N HIS A 21 2.62 13.59 11.04
CA HIS A 21 2.60 12.90 9.76
C HIS A 21 3.17 11.50 9.99
N CYS A 22 2.42 10.44 9.66
CA CYS A 22 3.01 9.11 9.62
C CYS A 22 4.08 9.09 8.51
N PRO A 23 5.32 8.72 8.81
CA PRO A 23 6.38 8.66 7.82
C PRO A 23 5.99 7.64 6.77
N GLN A 24 6.08 8.00 5.49
CA GLN A 24 5.82 7.10 4.38
C GLN A 24 7.03 6.25 3.99
N ASN A 25 8.18 6.45 4.67
CA ASN A 25 9.38 5.69 4.39
C ASN A 25 9.24 4.27 4.93
N PRO A 26 9.58 3.24 4.14
CA PRO A 26 9.89 1.94 4.70
C PRO A 26 11.21 2.12 5.46
N ASN A 27 11.13 2.38 6.76
CA ASN A 27 12.22 1.93 7.62
C ASN A 27 12.20 0.41 7.48
N ILE A 28 13.08 -0.10 6.62
CA ILE A 28 13.64 -1.44 6.78
C ILE A 28 14.19 -1.41 8.19
N MET A 29 13.39 -1.83 9.17
CA MET A 29 13.83 -1.92 10.54
C MET A 29 14.88 -3.02 10.54
N ALA A 30 16.14 -2.63 10.38
CA ALA A 30 17.26 -3.52 10.33
C ALA A 30 17.17 -4.47 11.54
N GLY A 31 16.93 -5.75 11.27
CA GLY A 31 16.88 -6.80 12.29
C GLY A 31 15.51 -7.22 12.83
N GLN A 32 14.37 -6.68 12.37
CA GLN A 32 13.06 -7.26 12.66
C GLN A 32 12.43 -7.93 11.42
N PRO A 33 12.10 -9.24 11.48
CA PRO A 33 11.53 -9.95 10.35
C PRO A 33 10.16 -9.39 9.98
N ASN A 34 10.00 -8.98 8.72
CA ASN A 34 8.70 -8.55 8.19
C ASN A 34 7.73 -9.75 8.10
N THR A 35 6.46 -9.52 8.40
CA THR A 35 5.39 -10.52 8.27
C THR A 35 4.40 -10.07 7.20
N LEU A 36 3.97 -10.96 6.32
CA LEU A 36 2.90 -10.72 5.36
C LEU A 36 1.88 -11.83 5.50
N ILE A 37 0.60 -11.47 5.64
CA ILE A 37 -0.48 -12.44 5.68
C ILE A 37 -1.53 -12.00 4.67
N VAL A 38 -1.84 -12.90 3.76
CA VAL A 38 -2.86 -12.70 2.73
C VAL A 38 -3.91 -13.79 2.93
N LEU A 39 -5.14 -13.36 3.19
CA LEU A 39 -6.29 -14.24 3.35
C LEU A 39 -6.99 -14.30 2.01
N GLY A 40 -7.18 -15.52 1.49
CA GLY A 40 -7.89 -15.77 0.26
C GLY A 40 -9.40 -15.75 0.44
N SER A 41 -10.10 -16.37 -0.50
CA SER A 41 -11.57 -16.43 -0.52
C SER A 41 -12.17 -17.48 0.41
N SER A 42 -11.36 -18.38 0.97
CA SER A 42 -11.78 -19.46 1.86
C SER A 42 -10.78 -19.69 3.02
N PRO A 43 -11.20 -20.40 4.10
CA PRO A 43 -10.32 -20.77 5.21
C PRO A 43 -9.08 -21.56 4.81
N ASP A 44 -9.12 -22.21 3.66
CA ASP A 44 -8.06 -23.09 3.17
C ASP A 44 -7.19 -22.41 2.10
N SER A 45 -7.46 -21.15 1.73
CA SER A 45 -6.69 -20.40 0.75
C SER A 45 -6.00 -19.21 1.40
N TYR A 46 -4.68 -19.26 1.52
CA TYR A 46 -3.91 -18.22 2.21
C TYR A 46 -2.42 -18.25 1.87
N TYR A 47 -1.78 -17.14 2.17
CA TYR A 47 -0.33 -17.00 2.17
C TYR A 47 0.15 -16.39 3.49
N ILE A 48 1.20 -16.96 4.06
CA ILE A 48 1.89 -16.43 5.23
C ILE A 48 3.38 -16.36 4.93
N GLY A 49 3.94 -15.16 4.97
CA GLY A 49 5.38 -14.90 4.91
C GLY A 49 5.87 -14.33 6.23
N HIS A 50 7.02 -14.79 6.70
CA HIS A 50 7.71 -14.22 7.85
C HIS A 50 9.24 -14.27 7.65
N GLY A 51 9.88 -13.11 7.68
CA GLY A 51 11.30 -12.99 7.35
C GLY A 51 11.57 -13.37 5.91
N ARG A 52 12.29 -14.47 5.67
CA ARG A 52 12.56 -15.01 4.33
C ARG A 52 11.71 -16.24 3.97
N ARG A 53 11.01 -16.80 4.96
CA ARG A 53 10.28 -18.05 4.84
C ARG A 53 8.82 -17.76 4.55
N HIS A 54 8.18 -18.62 3.77
CA HIS A 54 6.77 -18.49 3.48
C HIS A 54 6.09 -19.85 3.35
N PHE A 55 4.78 -19.80 3.45
CA PHE A 55 3.86 -20.90 3.22
C PHE A 55 2.71 -20.40 2.36
N VAL A 56 2.29 -21.21 1.38
CA VAL A 56 1.21 -20.92 0.44
C VAL A 56 0.31 -22.14 0.42
N GLU A 57 -0.99 -21.95 0.65
CA GLU A 57 -1.99 -23.02 0.64
C GLU A 57 -3.15 -22.59 -0.25
N ASN A 58 -3.53 -23.43 -1.22
CA ASN A 58 -4.64 -23.22 -2.16
C ASN A 58 -4.78 -21.80 -2.74
N MET A 59 -3.66 -21.11 -2.95
CA MET A 59 -3.59 -19.89 -3.76
C MET A 59 -3.40 -20.28 -5.23
N PRO A 60 -3.76 -19.44 -6.21
CA PRO A 60 -3.55 -19.75 -7.63
C PRO A 60 -2.10 -20.09 -7.94
N ASP A 61 -1.87 -20.97 -8.91
CA ASP A 61 -0.53 -21.38 -9.32
C ASP A 61 0.34 -20.17 -9.71
N SER A 62 -0.23 -19.17 -10.38
CA SER A 62 0.46 -17.92 -10.70
C SER A 62 0.99 -17.19 -9.46
N PHE A 63 0.22 -17.16 -8.37
CA PHE A 63 0.66 -16.58 -7.10
C PHE A 63 1.73 -17.46 -6.45
N THR A 64 1.51 -18.77 -6.42
CA THR A 64 2.44 -19.73 -5.83
C THR A 64 3.81 -19.70 -6.51
N GLU A 65 3.85 -19.57 -7.84
CA GLU A 65 5.09 -19.39 -8.58
C GLU A 65 5.78 -18.06 -8.26
N HIS A 66 5.01 -16.96 -8.23
CA HIS A 66 5.54 -15.65 -7.86
C HIS A 66 6.12 -15.66 -6.43
N ALA A 67 5.40 -16.26 -5.48
CA ALA A 67 5.83 -16.42 -4.09
C ALA A 67 7.18 -17.17 -3.97
N LYS A 68 7.37 -18.20 -4.79
CA LYS A 68 8.59 -19.03 -4.78
C LYS A 68 9.79 -18.39 -5.47
N LYS A 69 9.56 -17.63 -6.56
CA LYS A 69 10.63 -17.13 -7.44
C LYS A 69 11.03 -15.69 -7.16
N ASP A 70 10.05 -14.81 -6.95
CA ASP A 70 10.27 -13.36 -7.04
C ASP A 70 9.85 -12.59 -5.79
N LEU A 71 8.97 -13.17 -4.96
CA LEU A 71 8.42 -12.50 -3.80
C LEU A 71 9.45 -12.42 -2.65
N THR A 72 10.02 -11.23 -2.48
CA THR A 72 10.86 -10.91 -1.32
C THR A 72 10.01 -10.26 -0.23
N ILE A 73 9.74 -10.96 0.87
CA ILE A 73 8.83 -10.51 1.94
C ILE A 73 9.30 -9.17 2.54
N SER A 74 10.59 -9.00 2.82
CA SER A 74 11.14 -7.75 3.39
C SER A 74 10.94 -6.53 2.47
N MET A 75 10.73 -6.74 1.17
CA MET A 75 10.62 -5.68 0.16
C MET A 75 9.23 -5.55 -0.43
N THR A 76 8.34 -6.50 -0.13
CA THR A 76 6.96 -6.46 -0.61
C THR A 76 6.18 -5.51 0.29
N ARG A 77 5.68 -4.43 -0.30
CA ARG A 77 4.96 -3.37 0.42
C ARG A 77 3.54 -3.79 0.73
N TRP A 78 2.89 -4.44 -0.21
CA TRP A 78 1.51 -4.90 -0.08
C TRP A 78 1.21 -5.97 -1.13
N ILE A 79 0.20 -6.78 -0.81
CA ILE A 79 -0.41 -7.76 -1.71
C ILE A 79 -1.92 -7.57 -1.52
N SER A 80 -2.66 -7.46 -2.61
CA SER A 80 -4.11 -7.46 -2.58
C SER A 80 -4.64 -8.60 -3.42
N VAL A 81 -5.68 -9.26 -2.92
CA VAL A 81 -6.33 -10.41 -3.54
C VAL A 81 -7.83 -10.16 -3.54
N ASN A 82 -8.51 -10.46 -4.64
CA ASN A 82 -9.97 -10.39 -4.73
C ASN A 82 -10.61 -11.74 -4.34
N LYS A 83 -11.93 -11.79 -4.22
CA LYS A 83 -12.66 -13.03 -3.89
C LYS A 83 -12.52 -14.13 -4.96
N ASN A 84 -12.18 -13.77 -6.20
CA ASN A 84 -11.92 -14.69 -7.30
C ASN A 84 -10.45 -15.16 -7.36
N MET A 85 -9.64 -14.79 -6.36
CA MET A 85 -8.23 -15.11 -6.26
C MET A 85 -7.32 -14.42 -7.29
N ASP A 86 -7.80 -13.40 -8.01
CA ASP A 86 -6.92 -12.48 -8.71
C ASP A 86 -6.13 -11.64 -7.74
N TRP A 87 -4.89 -11.35 -8.07
CA TRP A 87 -3.96 -10.74 -7.13
C TRP A 87 -3.05 -9.71 -7.80
N VAL A 88 -2.65 -8.73 -6.99
CA VAL A 88 -1.64 -7.72 -7.32
C VAL A 88 -0.70 -7.57 -6.13
N SER A 89 0.61 -7.58 -6.37
CA SER A 89 1.62 -7.27 -5.37
C SER A 89 2.49 -6.10 -5.85
N TYR A 90 3.02 -5.35 -4.88
CA TYR A 90 3.98 -4.28 -5.14
C TYR A 90 5.25 -4.49 -4.32
N ASN A 91 6.39 -4.41 -5.00
CA ASN A 91 7.71 -4.57 -4.40
C ASN A 91 8.43 -3.21 -4.39
N ASP A 92 8.65 -2.64 -3.20
CA ASP A 92 9.32 -1.34 -3.02
C ASP A 92 10.75 -1.37 -3.57
N ALA A 93 11.45 -2.50 -3.46
CA ALA A 93 12.82 -2.64 -3.92
C ALA A 93 12.96 -2.79 -5.43
N THR A 94 11.89 -2.98 -6.21
CA THR A 94 11.96 -3.01 -7.68
C THR A 94 11.05 -1.97 -8.33
N GLU A 95 10.15 -1.36 -7.56
CA GLU A 95 9.07 -0.49 -8.03
C GLU A 95 8.14 -1.16 -9.05
N ASN A 96 8.17 -2.50 -9.08
CA ASN A 96 7.40 -3.31 -9.99
C ASN A 96 6.11 -3.79 -9.32
N MET A 97 5.06 -3.83 -10.14
CA MET A 97 3.80 -4.50 -9.84
C MET A 97 3.86 -5.90 -10.44
N HIS A 98 3.47 -6.91 -9.67
CA HIS A 98 3.24 -8.27 -10.18
C HIS A 98 1.76 -8.60 -10.02
N PHE A 99 1.19 -9.31 -10.98
CA PHE A 99 -0.23 -9.64 -10.98
C PHE A 99 -0.51 -10.85 -11.87
N ASN A 100 -1.64 -11.52 -11.67
CA ASN A 100 -2.10 -12.56 -12.59
C ASN A 100 -2.91 -11.97 -13.75
N THR A 101 -3.12 -12.77 -14.79
CA THR A 101 -3.82 -12.38 -16.02
C THR A 101 -5.33 -12.19 -15.85
N GLY A 102 -5.91 -12.54 -14.71
CA GLY A 102 -7.35 -12.39 -14.45
C GLY A 102 -7.77 -10.99 -13.99
N ILE A 103 -6.82 -10.09 -13.74
CA ILE A 103 -7.10 -8.71 -13.35
C ILE A 103 -7.84 -7.94 -14.46
N ASN A 104 -8.90 -7.21 -14.07
CA ASN A 104 -9.69 -6.37 -14.96
C ASN A 104 -8.80 -5.37 -15.75
N GLN A 105 -9.09 -5.21 -17.05
CA GLN A 105 -8.32 -4.32 -17.94
C GLN A 105 -8.22 -2.88 -17.42
N THR A 106 -9.26 -2.34 -16.79
CA THR A 106 -9.23 -0.99 -16.22
C THR A 106 -8.21 -0.87 -15.08
N VAL A 107 -8.07 -1.93 -14.28
CA VAL A 107 -7.04 -2.00 -13.23
C VAL A 107 -5.66 -2.12 -13.87
N LEU A 108 -5.50 -2.92 -14.93
CA LEU A 108 -4.25 -3.02 -15.69
C LEU A 108 -3.82 -1.66 -16.29
N ASP A 109 -4.78 -0.89 -16.81
CA ASP A 109 -4.54 0.44 -17.35
C ASP A 109 -4.07 1.41 -16.25
N HIS A 110 -4.64 1.32 -15.04
CA HIS A 110 -4.16 2.05 -13.87
C HIS A 110 -2.78 1.58 -13.41
N LEU A 111 -2.49 0.28 -13.40
CA LEU A 111 -1.18 -0.25 -13.00
C LEU A 111 -0.06 0.25 -13.93
N SER A 112 -0.36 0.38 -15.23
CA SER A 112 0.58 0.84 -16.26
C SER A 112 0.56 2.36 -16.51
N GLY A 113 -0.45 3.08 -16.03
CA GLY A 113 -0.60 4.52 -16.25
C GLY A 113 -0.87 4.89 -17.72
N VAL A 114 -1.55 4.01 -18.46
CA VAL A 114 -1.88 4.17 -19.88
C VAL A 114 -3.35 4.50 -20.09
N ASN A 115 -3.78 4.76 -21.33
CA ASN A 115 -5.19 5.01 -21.69
C ASN A 115 -5.85 6.13 -20.87
N GLY A 116 -5.10 7.17 -20.51
CA GLY A 116 -5.59 8.28 -19.70
C GLY A 116 -5.77 7.97 -18.22
N LYS A 117 -5.30 6.80 -17.74
CA LYS A 117 -5.27 6.44 -16.32
C LYS A 117 -3.97 6.90 -15.67
N PHE A 118 -4.05 7.28 -14.40
CA PHE A 118 -2.86 7.52 -13.58
C PHE A 118 -2.22 6.20 -13.17
N GLY A 119 -0.90 6.20 -12.95
CA GLY A 119 -0.16 5.06 -12.41
C GLY A 119 -0.54 4.75 -10.97
N ALA A 120 -0.89 3.49 -10.68
CA ALA A 120 -1.31 3.04 -9.36
C ALA A 120 -0.14 2.95 -8.35
N GLU A 121 -0.40 3.38 -7.12
CA GLU A 121 0.45 3.21 -5.94
C GLU A 121 -0.07 2.08 -5.04
N TYR A 122 -1.39 1.92 -5.00
CA TYR A 122 -2.08 0.91 -4.22
C TYR A 122 -3.36 0.49 -4.92
N VAL A 123 -3.64 -0.81 -4.92
CA VAL A 123 -4.87 -1.39 -5.44
C VAL A 123 -5.47 -2.28 -4.36
N SER A 124 -6.79 -2.22 -4.19
CA SER A 124 -7.52 -3.16 -3.36
C SER A 124 -8.87 -3.53 -3.96
N PHE A 125 -9.38 -4.69 -3.55
CA PHE A 125 -10.62 -5.26 -4.07
C PHE A 125 -11.62 -5.47 -2.93
N PRO A 126 -12.89 -5.06 -3.10
CA PRO A 126 -13.93 -5.42 -2.15
C PRO A 126 -14.23 -6.92 -2.22
N GLY A 127 -14.79 -7.46 -1.12
CA GLY A 127 -15.18 -8.88 -1.00
C GLY A 127 -16.39 -9.30 -1.85
N ASN A 128 -16.63 -8.61 -2.96
CA ASN A 128 -17.78 -8.83 -3.83
C ASN A 128 -17.52 -9.99 -4.79
N GLU A 129 -18.59 -10.62 -5.26
CA GLU A 129 -18.49 -11.67 -6.29
C GLU A 129 -18.21 -11.10 -7.68
N ASP A 130 -18.57 -9.84 -7.91
CA ASP A 130 -18.30 -9.15 -9.17
C ASP A 130 -16.83 -8.68 -9.21
N PRO A 131 -15.98 -9.30 -10.06
CA PRO A 131 -14.56 -8.96 -10.20
C PRO A 131 -14.32 -7.59 -10.84
N ALA A 132 -15.36 -6.92 -11.35
CA ALA A 132 -15.24 -5.57 -11.87
C ALA A 132 -14.95 -4.54 -10.76
N HIS A 133 -15.29 -4.85 -9.50
CA HIS A 133 -15.11 -3.91 -8.40
C HIS A 133 -13.66 -3.81 -7.95
N TYR A 134 -13.19 -2.57 -7.78
CA TYR A 134 -11.83 -2.25 -7.36
C TYR A 134 -11.75 -0.85 -6.77
N PHE A 135 -10.67 -0.62 -6.03
CA PHE A 135 -10.19 0.69 -5.63
C PHE A 135 -8.72 0.84 -6.04
N VAL A 136 -8.35 1.99 -6.59
CA VAL A 136 -6.97 2.35 -6.95
C VAL A 136 -6.63 3.72 -6.37
N LYS A 137 -5.50 3.80 -5.65
CA LYS A 137 -4.84 5.05 -5.27
C LYS A 137 -3.70 5.35 -6.24
N GLY A 138 -3.62 6.58 -6.77
CA GLY A 138 -2.56 6.99 -7.70
C GLY A 138 -1.24 7.38 -7.04
N ARG A 139 -0.12 7.16 -7.73
CA ARG A 139 1.24 7.53 -7.28
C ARG A 139 1.39 9.04 -7.24
N GLY A 140 1.70 9.58 -6.06
CA GLY A 140 2.14 10.98 -5.88
C GLY A 140 1.10 12.05 -6.21
N GLN A 141 -0.12 11.67 -6.56
CA GLN A 141 -1.23 12.57 -6.83
C GLN A 141 -2.33 12.35 -5.79
N SER A 142 -3.05 13.40 -5.38
CA SER A 142 -4.27 13.29 -4.54
C SER A 142 -5.45 12.71 -5.34
N GLN A 143 -5.19 11.66 -6.13
CA GLN A 143 -6.14 11.00 -7.00
C GLN A 143 -6.33 9.56 -6.54
N TRP A 144 -7.58 9.15 -6.58
CA TRP A 144 -8.02 7.77 -6.45
C TRP A 144 -9.17 7.54 -7.45
N SER A 145 -9.40 6.28 -7.80
CA SER A 145 -10.50 5.85 -8.65
C SER A 145 -11.01 4.52 -8.13
N GLY A 146 -12.29 4.24 -8.31
CA GLY A 146 -12.83 2.95 -7.94
C GLY A 146 -14.16 2.68 -8.62
N TYR A 147 -14.40 1.41 -8.89
CA TYR A 147 -15.73 0.89 -9.18
C TYR A 147 -16.13 0.10 -7.93
N LEU A 148 -17.03 0.63 -7.13
CA LEU A 148 -17.40 0.10 -5.81
C LEU A 148 -18.93 0.11 -5.69
N ASP A 149 -19.49 -0.75 -4.84
CA ASP A 149 -20.93 -0.67 -4.55
C ASP A 149 -21.32 0.70 -3.99
N ASP A 150 -22.56 1.10 -4.24
CA ASP A 150 -23.14 2.36 -3.78
C ASP A 150 -22.93 2.61 -2.29
N TYR A 151 -22.96 1.55 -1.47
CA TYR A 151 -22.70 1.66 -0.04
C TYR A 151 -21.30 2.20 0.26
N PHE A 152 -20.26 1.63 -0.36
CA PHE A 152 -18.88 2.07 -0.16
C PHE A 152 -18.67 3.48 -0.71
N ILE A 153 -19.22 3.77 -1.90
CA ILE A 153 -19.16 5.11 -2.51
C ILE A 153 -19.78 6.16 -1.59
N ALA A 154 -21.00 5.91 -1.07
CA ALA A 154 -21.68 6.84 -0.20
C ALA A 154 -20.89 7.15 1.08
N LYS A 155 -20.24 6.14 1.68
CA LYS A 155 -19.40 6.32 2.87
C LYS A 155 -18.10 7.06 2.55
N LEU A 156 -17.46 6.79 1.43
CA LEU A 156 -16.26 7.51 0.99
C LEU A 156 -16.56 8.98 0.71
N LEU A 157 -17.65 9.28 0.02
CA LEU A 157 -18.09 10.66 -0.23
C LEU A 157 -18.46 11.40 1.07
N LYS A 158 -18.97 10.67 2.07
CA LYS A 158 -19.20 11.24 3.41
C LYS A 158 -17.88 11.57 4.09
N ALA A 159 -16.94 10.63 4.13
CA ALA A 159 -15.62 10.83 4.73
C ALA A 159 -14.86 12.00 4.05
N GLN A 160 -14.94 12.10 2.72
CA GLN A 160 -14.34 13.19 1.94
C GLN A 160 -14.87 14.58 2.34
N LYS A 161 -16.14 14.68 2.77
CA LYS A 161 -16.74 15.94 3.24
C LYS A 161 -16.36 16.29 4.67
N GLU A 162 -16.10 15.28 5.50
CA GLU A 162 -15.87 15.44 6.95
C GLU A 162 -14.37 15.58 7.28
N VAL A 163 -13.49 15.01 6.46
CA VAL A 163 -12.05 14.97 6.71
C VAL A 163 -11.32 15.99 5.82
N PRO A 164 -10.66 17.00 6.41
CA PRO A 164 -9.81 17.93 5.66
C PRO A 164 -8.69 17.18 4.92
N ASN A 165 -8.38 17.60 3.68
CA ASN A 165 -7.34 17.00 2.85
C ASN A 165 -7.50 15.49 2.59
N PHE A 166 -8.72 14.95 2.70
CA PHE A 166 -9.02 13.52 2.54
C PHE A 166 -8.29 12.88 1.36
N ASP A 167 -8.40 13.46 0.15
CA ASP A 167 -7.82 12.87 -1.06
C ASP A 167 -6.27 12.85 -1.05
N ALA A 168 -5.65 13.82 -0.39
CA ALA A 168 -4.20 13.93 -0.26
C ALA A 168 -3.65 12.98 0.81
N ASP A 169 -4.42 12.77 1.87
CA ASP A 169 -4.05 11.93 3.01
C ASP A 169 -4.47 10.47 2.84
N LEU A 170 -5.42 10.16 1.96
CA LEU A 170 -5.86 8.80 1.65
C LEU A 170 -4.67 7.97 1.14
N THR A 171 -4.35 6.89 1.84
CA THR A 171 -3.29 5.95 1.44
C THR A 171 -3.84 4.68 0.82
N GLY A 172 -5.08 4.29 1.15
CA GLY A 172 -5.76 3.14 0.58
C GLY A 172 -7.03 2.76 1.33
N ILE A 173 -7.67 1.68 0.90
CA ILE A 173 -8.83 1.09 1.58
C ILE A 173 -8.60 -0.41 1.76
N LEU A 174 -8.81 -0.92 2.97
CA LEU A 174 -8.89 -2.36 3.23
C LEU A 174 -10.35 -2.79 3.22
N PHE A 175 -10.68 -3.83 2.48
CA PHE A 175 -12.02 -4.40 2.46
C PHE A 175 -12.03 -5.75 3.15
N GLY A 176 -13.07 -6.00 3.95
CA GLY A 176 -13.30 -7.28 4.61
C GLY A 176 -14.67 -7.85 4.27
N LYS A 177 -15.16 -8.75 5.13
CA LYS A 177 -16.47 -9.38 4.99
C LYS A 177 -17.62 -8.37 5.00
N GLY A 178 -18.58 -8.60 4.10
CA GLY A 178 -19.80 -7.80 4.00
C GLY A 178 -19.51 -6.33 3.68
N LYS A 179 -20.08 -5.43 4.46
CA LYS A 179 -19.90 -3.97 4.34
C LYS A 179 -18.72 -3.44 5.16
N THR A 180 -17.85 -4.31 5.66
CA THR A 180 -16.71 -3.92 6.50
C THR A 180 -15.57 -3.40 5.63
N PHE A 181 -15.08 -2.19 5.91
CA PHE A 181 -13.88 -1.65 5.29
C PHE A 181 -13.19 -0.62 6.18
N ILE A 182 -11.90 -0.38 5.93
CA ILE A 182 -11.10 0.60 6.67
C ILE A 182 -10.46 1.55 5.67
N ILE A 183 -10.76 2.84 5.84
CA ILE A 183 -10.10 3.93 5.12
C ILE A 183 -8.77 4.18 5.80
N MET A 184 -7.66 3.98 5.09
CA MET A 184 -6.31 4.23 5.58
C MET A 184 -5.86 5.62 5.15
N SER A 185 -5.26 6.38 6.07
CA SER A 185 -4.73 7.72 5.79
C SER A 185 -3.33 7.92 6.37
N LYS A 186 -2.64 8.98 5.95
CA LYS A 186 -1.32 9.37 6.48
C LYS A 186 -1.37 9.84 7.93
N THR A 187 -2.55 10.12 8.47
CA THR A 187 -2.75 10.70 9.80
C THR A 187 -3.56 9.79 10.72
N GLY A 188 -3.95 8.61 10.24
CA GLY A 188 -4.74 7.65 11.00
C GLY A 188 -5.53 6.71 10.11
N PHE A 189 -6.66 6.21 10.61
CA PHE A 189 -7.61 5.42 9.82
C PHE A 189 -9.05 5.67 10.28
N THR A 190 -10.02 5.29 9.45
CA THR A 190 -11.44 5.30 9.80
C THR A 190 -12.03 3.94 9.45
N ALA A 191 -12.50 3.22 10.47
CA ALA A 191 -13.11 1.92 10.30
C ALA A 191 -14.63 2.03 10.15
N HIS A 192 -15.15 1.37 9.12
CA HIS A 192 -16.58 1.16 8.92
C HIS A 192 -16.84 -0.34 9.07
N LEU A 193 -17.42 -0.73 10.18
CA LEU A 193 -17.74 -2.13 10.48
C LEU A 193 -19.18 -2.41 10.05
N ASP A 194 -19.41 -3.58 9.44
CA ASP A 194 -20.75 -4.01 9.09
C ASP A 194 -21.53 -4.36 10.37
N ASP A 195 -22.54 -3.57 10.73
CA ASP A 195 -23.31 -3.79 11.98
C ASP A 195 -24.03 -5.14 12.00
N ASP A 196 -24.32 -5.74 10.83
CA ASP A 196 -24.94 -7.06 10.74
C ASP A 196 -23.96 -8.18 11.13
N GLU A 197 -22.65 -7.98 10.92
CA GLU A 197 -21.58 -8.96 11.18
C GLU A 197 -20.78 -8.64 12.46
N ILE A 198 -20.61 -7.36 12.76
CA ILE A 198 -19.86 -6.82 13.89
C ILE A 198 -20.73 -5.76 14.58
N PRO A 199 -21.77 -6.19 15.34
CA PRO A 199 -22.69 -5.26 15.96
C PRO A 199 -21.97 -4.22 16.80
N SER A 200 -22.46 -2.98 16.77
CA SER A 200 -21.93 -1.89 17.60
C SER A 200 -22.00 -2.17 19.10
N SER A 201 -22.84 -3.10 19.54
CA SER A 201 -22.91 -3.59 20.93
C SER A 201 -21.91 -4.72 21.25
N SER A 202 -21.23 -5.28 20.24
CA SER A 202 -20.30 -6.40 20.43
C SER A 202 -18.92 -5.90 20.81
N GLU A 203 -18.76 -5.50 22.07
CA GLU A 203 -17.46 -5.10 22.64
C GLU A 203 -16.43 -6.23 22.56
N GLU A 204 -16.87 -7.49 22.43
CA GLU A 204 -15.97 -8.65 22.42
C GLU A 204 -15.38 -9.01 21.05
N HIS A 205 -15.86 -8.40 19.96
CA HIS A 205 -15.40 -8.76 18.62
C HIS A 205 -13.90 -8.41 18.43
N PRO A 206 -13.05 -9.38 18.02
CA PRO A 206 -11.59 -9.20 18.06
C PRO A 206 -11.09 -8.06 17.16
N LEU A 207 -11.69 -7.90 15.97
CA LEU A 207 -11.35 -6.79 15.07
C LEU A 207 -11.72 -5.43 15.68
N ARG A 208 -12.87 -5.32 16.35
CA ARG A 208 -13.34 -4.07 16.96
C ARG A 208 -12.40 -3.66 18.10
N LYS A 209 -12.11 -4.59 19.01
CA LYS A 209 -11.17 -4.39 20.12
C LYS A 209 -9.82 -3.82 19.66
N VAL A 210 -9.25 -4.43 18.63
CA VAL A 210 -7.95 -3.99 18.10
C VAL A 210 -8.07 -2.61 17.45
N LEU A 211 -9.09 -2.34 16.65
CA LEU A 211 -9.26 -1.02 16.03
C LEU A 211 -9.50 0.10 17.06
N GLU A 212 -10.26 -0.17 18.11
CA GLU A 212 -10.51 0.80 19.20
C GLU A 212 -9.23 1.07 20.00
N GLN A 213 -8.44 0.03 20.31
CA GLN A 213 -7.17 0.16 21.02
C GLN A 213 -6.17 1.07 20.31
N TYR A 214 -6.17 1.08 18.97
CA TYR A 214 -5.23 1.83 18.14
C TYR A 214 -5.87 3.04 17.43
N SER A 215 -7.06 3.48 17.87
CA SER A 215 -7.82 4.55 17.19
C SER A 215 -7.15 5.93 17.19
N GLU A 216 -6.29 6.23 18.17
CA GLU A 216 -5.66 7.54 18.33
C GLU A 216 -4.18 7.56 17.90
N GLY A 217 -3.87 8.30 16.83
CA GLY A 217 -2.49 8.58 16.41
C GLY A 217 -1.76 7.44 15.68
N TRP A 218 -2.40 6.28 15.49
CA TRP A 218 -1.83 5.17 14.72
C TRP A 218 -2.38 5.14 13.30
N CYS A 219 -1.51 4.82 12.35
CA CYS A 219 -1.86 4.58 10.96
C CYS A 219 -1.88 3.06 10.67
N ILE A 220 -2.70 2.61 9.71
CA ILE A 220 -2.66 1.22 9.25
C ILE A 220 -1.80 1.11 7.99
N ASP A 221 -0.92 0.11 7.95
CA ASP A 221 -0.08 -0.20 6.80
C ASP A 221 -0.86 -0.94 5.70
N ARG A 222 -0.50 -0.70 4.44
CA ARG A 222 -1.07 -1.34 3.25
C ARG A 222 -0.81 -2.84 3.17
N ALA A 223 0.18 -3.34 3.91
CA ALA A 223 0.44 -4.78 4.08
C ALA A 223 -0.58 -5.51 4.98
N SER A 224 -1.58 -4.79 5.51
CA SER A 224 -2.67 -5.37 6.30
C SER A 224 -3.72 -6.03 5.41
N THR A 225 -4.44 -7.01 5.95
CA THR A 225 -5.47 -7.79 5.25
C THR A 225 -6.66 -8.05 6.17
N LEU A 226 -7.87 -7.87 5.63
CA LEU A 226 -9.12 -8.30 6.26
C LEU A 226 -9.65 -9.54 5.54
N CYS A 227 -10.28 -10.44 6.29
CA CYS A 227 -10.87 -11.65 5.73
C CYS A 227 -12.21 -11.36 5.05
N PHE A 228 -12.47 -12.02 3.91
CA PHE A 228 -13.75 -11.91 3.20
C PHE A 228 -14.83 -12.88 3.70
N TYR A 229 -14.45 -13.99 4.32
CA TYR A 229 -15.39 -15.07 4.71
C TYR A 229 -15.74 -15.09 6.21
N ASP A 230 -14.88 -14.56 7.09
CA ASP A 230 -15.15 -14.44 8.53
C ASP A 230 -14.55 -13.14 9.09
N SER A 231 -15.41 -12.24 9.58
CA SER A 231 -15.04 -10.93 10.12
C SER A 231 -14.11 -11.02 11.34
N LYS A 232 -14.07 -12.15 12.04
CA LYS A 232 -13.17 -12.37 13.16
C LYS A 232 -11.72 -12.48 12.72
N TYR A 233 -11.45 -12.88 11.48
CA TYR A 233 -10.09 -13.10 11.00
C TYR A 233 -9.51 -11.89 10.28
N PHE A 234 -8.28 -11.54 10.65
CA PHE A 234 -7.57 -10.38 10.10
C PHE A 234 -6.08 -10.44 10.41
N PHE A 235 -5.31 -9.63 9.70
CA PHE A 235 -3.94 -9.25 10.02
C PHE A 235 -3.78 -7.75 9.79
N ILE A 236 -3.47 -6.98 10.83
CA ILE A 236 -3.33 -5.52 10.74
C ILE A 236 -1.98 -5.10 11.31
N LYS A 237 -1.28 -4.27 10.54
CA LYS A 237 -0.06 -3.59 10.97
C LYS A 237 -0.39 -2.14 11.30
N PHE A 238 -0.25 -1.78 12.56
CA PHE A 238 -0.35 -0.40 13.02
C PHE A 238 1.04 0.23 13.07
N ARG A 239 1.15 1.45 12.58
CA ARG A 239 2.36 2.30 12.65
C ARG A 239 2.09 3.44 13.62
N GLY A 240 2.91 3.53 14.66
CA GLY A 240 2.75 4.51 15.72
C GLY A 240 3.11 5.93 15.29
N PRO A 241 2.70 6.93 16.09
CA PRO A 241 3.14 8.30 15.90
C PRO A 241 4.62 8.42 16.28
N GLY A 242 5.49 8.59 15.28
CA GLY A 242 6.95 8.52 15.44
C GLY A 242 7.54 7.24 14.83
N GLU A 243 8.62 7.38 14.07
CA GLU A 243 8.93 6.55 12.89
C GLU A 243 9.35 5.09 13.12
N SER A 244 9.29 4.55 14.35
CA SER A 244 9.97 3.29 14.68
C SER A 244 9.11 2.20 15.32
N GLN A 245 7.81 2.43 15.56
CA GLN A 245 6.97 1.41 16.18
C GLN A 245 5.95 0.84 15.20
N ILE A 246 6.14 -0.42 14.83
CA ILE A 246 5.14 -1.22 14.12
C ILE A 246 4.58 -2.26 15.09
N MET A 247 3.25 -2.24 15.25
CA MET A 247 2.51 -3.22 16.05
C MET A 247 1.69 -4.09 15.10
N MET A 248 1.96 -5.40 15.12
CA MET A 248 1.25 -6.37 14.30
C MET A 248 0.21 -7.09 15.16
N HIS A 249 -1.04 -7.09 14.71
CA HIS A 249 -2.16 -7.76 15.37
C HIS A 249 -2.85 -8.69 14.39
N TRP A 250 -3.22 -9.87 14.85
CA TRP A 250 -3.97 -10.81 14.03
C TRP A 250 -4.89 -11.65 14.88
N ASN A 251 -5.95 -12.11 14.23
CA ASN A 251 -6.73 -13.25 14.68
C ASN A 251 -6.87 -14.14 13.46
N LEU A 252 -6.36 -15.36 13.52
CA LEU A 252 -6.31 -16.27 12.37
C LEU A 252 -6.95 -17.61 12.74
N PRO A 253 -7.44 -18.37 11.76
CA PRO A 253 -7.79 -19.77 11.97
C PRO A 253 -6.64 -20.56 12.64
N PRO A 254 -6.94 -21.58 13.47
CA PRO A 254 -5.91 -22.32 14.21
C PRO A 254 -4.78 -22.88 13.33
N HIS A 255 -5.09 -23.43 12.16
CA HIS A 255 -4.09 -23.98 11.24
C HIS A 255 -3.18 -22.90 10.63
N MET A 256 -3.72 -21.71 10.32
CA MET A 256 -2.92 -20.58 9.85
C MET A 256 -2.02 -20.03 10.96
N ASN A 257 -2.55 -19.92 12.19
CA ASN A 257 -1.79 -19.50 13.36
C ASN A 257 -0.62 -20.46 13.65
N GLU A 258 -0.86 -21.77 13.53
CA GLU A 258 0.18 -22.78 13.69
C GLU A 258 1.27 -22.62 12.63
N LYS A 259 0.90 -22.38 11.37
CA LYS A 259 1.87 -22.12 10.30
C LYS A 259 2.68 -20.84 10.52
N LEU A 260 2.06 -19.76 10.99
CA LEU A 260 2.78 -18.55 11.36
C LEU A 260 3.78 -18.82 12.49
N ARG A 261 3.37 -19.59 13.52
CA ARG A 261 4.24 -19.98 14.64
C ARG A 261 5.44 -20.81 14.16
N GLU A 262 5.21 -21.82 13.31
CA GLU A 262 6.28 -22.62 12.70
C GLU A 262 7.30 -21.72 11.96
N LEU A 263 6.83 -20.77 11.14
CA LEU A 263 7.71 -19.84 10.42
C LEU A 263 8.47 -18.91 11.37
N GLN A 264 7.84 -18.43 12.44
CA GLN A 264 8.49 -17.63 13.49
C GLN A 264 9.59 -18.42 14.20
N GLU A 265 9.34 -19.68 14.54
CA GLU A 265 10.31 -20.57 15.17
C GLU A 265 11.51 -20.84 14.26
N LEU A 266 11.27 -21.09 12.96
CA LEU A 266 12.33 -21.25 11.97
C LEU A 266 13.19 -19.98 11.86
N MET A 267 12.58 -18.80 11.85
CA MET A 267 13.31 -17.53 11.83
C MET A 267 14.13 -17.25 13.10
N GLN A 268 13.90 -17.98 14.21
CA GLN A 268 14.75 -17.87 15.39
C GLN A 268 16.10 -18.57 15.23
N GLN A 269 16.26 -19.43 14.22
CA GLN A 269 17.50 -20.15 13.97
C GLN A 269 18.64 -19.18 13.60
N PRO A 270 19.87 -19.36 14.13
CA PRO A 270 20.98 -18.44 13.88
C PRO A 270 21.32 -18.26 12.40
N GLU A 271 21.22 -19.34 11.62
CA GLU A 271 21.47 -19.34 10.18
C GLU A 271 20.49 -18.43 9.44
N GLU A 272 19.21 -18.51 9.76
CA GLU A 272 18.17 -17.64 9.16
C GLU A 272 18.38 -16.18 9.54
N LYS A 273 18.73 -15.89 10.80
CA LYS A 273 19.00 -14.52 11.25
C LYS A 273 20.20 -13.91 10.52
N LEU A 274 21.28 -14.68 10.36
CA LEU A 274 22.47 -14.23 9.64
C LEU A 274 22.13 -13.96 8.16
N THR A 275 21.44 -14.89 7.52
CA THR A 275 21.12 -14.80 6.10
C THR A 275 20.09 -13.71 5.80
N LEU A 276 19.13 -13.47 6.71
CA LEU A 276 18.23 -12.30 6.65
C LEU A 276 19.03 -11.00 6.79
N THR A 277 19.94 -10.91 7.75
CA THR A 277 20.77 -9.71 7.94
C THR A 277 21.62 -9.41 6.70
N GLN A 278 22.18 -10.44 6.07
CA GLN A 278 22.94 -10.29 4.82
C GLN A 278 22.07 -9.82 3.65
N GLU A 279 20.86 -10.36 3.51
CA GLU A 279 19.91 -9.89 2.51
C GLU A 279 19.47 -8.46 2.76
N ASP A 280 19.11 -8.11 4.00
CA ASP A 280 18.73 -6.76 4.35
C ASP A 280 19.86 -5.77 4.06
N GLN A 281 21.11 -6.13 4.33
CA GLN A 281 22.29 -5.31 3.97
C GLN A 281 22.46 -5.16 2.45
N MET A 282 22.31 -6.24 1.70
CA MET A 282 22.36 -6.19 0.23
C MET A 282 21.29 -5.23 -0.31
N TRP A 283 20.07 -5.31 0.20
CA TRP A 283 18.97 -4.46 -0.24
C TRP A 283 19.08 -3.02 0.24
N LEU A 284 19.57 -2.77 1.45
CA LEU A 284 19.91 -1.43 1.91
C LEU A 284 20.91 -0.75 0.96
N ASN A 285 21.89 -1.49 0.46
CA ASN A 285 22.84 -0.97 -0.54
C ASN A 285 22.15 -0.66 -1.88
N VAL A 286 21.23 -1.51 -2.34
CA VAL A 286 20.43 -1.25 -3.55
C VAL A 286 19.57 0.00 -3.37
N PHE A 287 18.91 0.15 -2.23
CA PHE A 287 18.06 1.29 -1.93
C PHE A 287 18.86 2.60 -1.83
N GLN A 288 19.99 2.59 -1.12
CA GLN A 288 20.90 3.74 -1.03
C GLN A 288 21.46 4.12 -2.42
N SER A 289 21.84 3.14 -3.24
CA SER A 289 22.30 3.40 -4.61
C SER A 289 21.23 4.11 -5.44
N ARG A 290 19.96 3.69 -5.31
CA ARG A 290 18.84 4.35 -6.00
C ARG A 290 18.57 5.76 -5.49
N LEU A 291 18.57 5.97 -4.17
CA LEU A 291 18.43 7.31 -3.60
C LEU A 291 19.53 8.24 -4.11
N ASN A 292 20.78 7.76 -4.12
CA ASN A 292 21.92 8.54 -4.63
C ASN A 292 21.77 8.86 -6.12
N ASN A 293 21.35 7.88 -6.94
CA ASN A 293 21.10 8.11 -8.36
C ASN A 293 19.95 9.10 -8.59
N GLY A 294 18.86 9.00 -7.82
CA GLY A 294 17.73 9.93 -7.88
C GLY A 294 18.11 11.36 -7.49
N LEU A 295 18.93 11.52 -6.45
CA LEU A 295 19.48 12.82 -6.03
C LEU A 295 20.43 13.40 -7.08
N GLN A 296 21.31 12.59 -7.67
CA GLN A 296 22.19 13.02 -8.76
C GLN A 296 21.39 13.47 -9.99
N MET A 297 20.38 12.70 -10.40
CA MET A 297 19.49 13.08 -11.50
C MET A 297 18.74 14.38 -11.19
N SER A 298 18.22 14.54 -9.97
CA SER A 298 17.53 15.76 -9.55
C SER A 298 18.47 16.98 -9.55
N MET A 299 19.72 16.82 -9.10
CA MET A 299 20.73 17.87 -9.16
C MET A 299 21.15 18.19 -10.61
N MET A 300 21.23 17.20 -11.49
CA MET A 300 21.49 17.42 -12.92
C MET A 300 20.33 18.16 -13.59
N PHE A 301 19.08 17.80 -13.31
CA PHE A 301 17.90 18.50 -13.81
C PHE A 301 17.82 19.93 -13.26
N ALA A 302 18.09 20.14 -11.98
CA ALA A 302 18.14 21.48 -11.39
C ALA A 302 19.24 22.33 -12.04
N ASN A 303 20.43 21.78 -12.29
CA ASN A 303 21.51 22.47 -12.99
C ASN A 303 21.20 22.73 -14.47
N GLN A 304 20.54 21.81 -15.17
CA GLN A 304 20.10 22.02 -16.55
C GLN A 304 18.99 23.08 -16.64
N MET A 305 18.03 23.07 -15.73
CA MET A 305 16.99 24.11 -15.66
C MET A 305 17.58 25.47 -15.26
N HIS A 306 18.58 25.51 -14.39
CA HIS A 306 19.29 26.76 -14.07
C HIS A 306 20.07 27.29 -15.27
N ARG A 307 20.75 26.42 -16.04
CA ARG A 307 21.43 26.79 -17.29
C ARG A 307 20.46 27.17 -18.40
N GLY A 308 19.32 26.49 -18.52
CA GLY A 308 18.26 26.80 -19.49
C GLY A 308 17.52 28.11 -19.16
N GLY A 309 17.29 28.38 -17.88
CA GLY A 309 16.72 29.65 -17.39
C GLY A 309 17.67 30.84 -17.57
N LEU A 310 18.97 30.64 -17.36
CA LEU A 310 20.00 31.65 -17.68
C LEU A 310 20.13 31.89 -19.19
N GLY A 311 19.98 30.85 -20.02
CA GLY A 311 19.93 30.98 -21.48
C GLY A 311 18.70 31.77 -21.97
N LEU A 312 17.53 31.54 -21.38
CA LEU A 312 16.31 32.31 -21.68
C LEU A 312 16.40 33.77 -21.24
N LEU A 313 17.04 34.07 -20.11
CA LEU A 313 17.29 35.45 -19.68
C LEU A 313 18.33 36.18 -20.54
N ALA A 314 19.34 35.48 -21.05
CA ALA A 314 20.32 36.06 -21.99
C ALA A 314 19.70 36.39 -23.35
N VAL A 315 18.76 35.57 -23.83
CA VAL A 315 18.00 35.83 -25.08
C VAL A 315 16.92 36.90 -24.89
N ALA A 316 16.28 36.97 -23.72
CA ALA A 316 15.25 37.96 -23.42
C ALA A 316 15.78 39.38 -23.11
N THR A 317 17.08 39.52 -22.79
CA THR A 317 17.69 40.83 -22.48
C THR A 317 18.49 41.46 -23.64
N GLY A 318 18.55 40.81 -24.81
CA GLY A 318 19.23 41.39 -25.98
C GLY A 318 20.72 41.67 -25.76
N GLY A 319 21.36 40.95 -24.84
CA GLY A 319 22.78 41.11 -24.54
C GLY A 319 23.65 40.36 -25.53
N THR A 320 24.20 41.05 -26.52
CA THR A 320 25.37 40.58 -27.28
C THR A 320 26.50 40.21 -26.30
N VAL A 321 26.86 38.92 -26.25
CA VAL A 321 28.11 38.48 -25.65
C VAL A 321 29.24 38.99 -26.52
N VAL A 322 29.91 40.05 -26.07
CA VAL A 322 31.16 40.50 -26.67
C VAL A 322 32.25 39.55 -26.17
N GLU A 323 32.74 38.69 -27.05
CA GLU A 323 34.00 37.99 -26.82
C GLU A 323 35.12 39.03 -26.79
N THR A 324 35.73 39.25 -25.63
CA THR A 324 37.00 39.97 -25.52
C THR A 324 38.12 39.03 -25.97
N PRO A 325 38.92 39.40 -27.00
CA PRO A 325 40.12 38.66 -27.32
C PRO A 325 41.16 38.91 -26.21
N ARG A 326 41.75 37.83 -25.73
CA ARG A 326 42.93 37.88 -24.85
C ARG A 326 44.09 38.53 -25.60
N TYR A 327 44.72 39.51 -24.97
CA TYR A 327 46.16 39.76 -25.05
C TYR A 327 46.72 39.79 -23.64
#